data_AF-A0A4Y8KMR1-F1
#
_entry.id   AF-A0A4Y8KMR1-F1
#
_cell.length_a   1.000
_cell.length_b   1.000
_cell.length_c   1.000
_cell.angle_alpha   90.00
_cell.angle_beta   90.00
_cell.angle_gamma   90.00
#
_symmetry.space_group_name_H-M   'P 1'
#
loop_
_entity.id
_entity.type
_entity.pdbx_description
1 polymer ?
#
loop_
_entity_poly.entity_id
_entity_poly.type
_entity_poly.pdbx_seq_one_letter_code
_entity_poly.pdbx_strand_id
1 'polypeptide(L)'
;MTDPTGEKFALPSTTITQRDLVFPARGANPDLLPAYAVIPEQYRKPESSGDPDALKWATFQTLWFFHGLPATLQLYARPGINPRQAFDHLRVVHGCYGSRHEHKAAAVAWLASRWFSGYDFDGAAGPDDIP
;
A
#
# COMPACT_ATOMS: atom_id res chain seq x y z
N MET A 1 6.08 20.75 -2.63
CA MET A 1 4.77 21.09 -2.04
C MET A 1 4.63 20.24 -0.80
N THR A 2 4.76 20.85 0.38
CA THR A 2 4.55 20.21 1.68
C THR A 2 3.07 20.30 2.06
N ASP A 3 2.53 19.22 2.62
CA ASP A 3 1.14 19.10 3.08
C ASP A 3 0.82 20.15 4.17
N PRO A 4 -0.25 20.95 4.04
CA PRO A 4 -0.65 21.97 5.02
C PRO A 4 -1.02 21.41 6.41
N THR A 5 -1.23 20.10 6.54
CA THR A 5 -1.62 19.44 7.80
C THR A 5 -0.42 18.94 8.61
N GLY A 6 0.75 18.75 7.98
CA GLY A 6 1.92 18.14 8.61
C GLY A 6 1.70 16.67 9.03
N GLU A 7 0.62 16.04 8.57
CA GLU A 7 0.24 14.69 8.98
C GLU A 7 1.07 13.68 8.19
N LYS A 8 2.00 13.02 8.88
CA LYS A 8 2.88 12.05 8.27
C LYS A 8 2.06 10.94 7.60
N PHE A 9 2.39 10.62 6.35
CA PHE A 9 1.72 9.62 5.49
C PHE A 9 0.33 10.00 4.96
N ALA A 10 -0.12 11.25 5.10
CA ALA A 10 -1.32 11.73 4.39
C ALA A 10 -1.16 11.65 2.86
N LEU A 11 0.06 11.88 2.38
CA LEU A 11 0.45 11.73 0.98
C LEU A 11 1.53 10.65 0.84
N PRO A 12 1.61 9.96 -0.32
CA PRO A 12 2.68 9.04 -0.60
C PRO A 12 4.04 9.77 -0.75
N SER A 13 5.14 9.04 -0.55
CA SER A 13 6.48 9.60 -0.64
C SER A 13 6.80 10.04 -2.06
N THR A 14 7.33 11.25 -2.22
CA THR A 14 7.77 11.77 -3.52
C THR A 14 9.19 11.40 -3.89
N THR A 15 9.87 10.64 -3.05
CA THR A 15 11.31 10.36 -3.17
C THR A 15 11.60 8.96 -3.67
N ILE A 16 10.59 8.18 -4.03
CA ILE A 16 10.75 6.80 -4.50
C ILE A 16 11.48 6.79 -5.83
N THR A 17 12.57 6.05 -5.88
CA THR A 17 13.41 5.88 -7.07
C THR A 17 13.21 4.51 -7.68
N GLN A 18 13.66 4.34 -8.93
CA GLN A 18 13.67 3.03 -9.57
C GLN A 18 14.44 1.99 -8.72
N ARG A 19 15.58 2.38 -8.12
CA ARG A 19 16.38 1.50 -7.29
C ARG A 19 15.58 0.94 -6.11
N ASP A 20 14.71 1.75 -5.50
CA ASP A 20 13.85 1.29 -4.41
C ASP A 20 12.83 0.24 -4.89
N LEU A 21 12.36 0.34 -6.13
CA LEU A 21 11.41 -0.62 -6.71
C LEU A 21 12.05 -1.97 -7.04
N VAL A 22 13.34 -1.99 -7.41
CA VAL A 22 14.09 -3.24 -7.67
C VAL A 22 14.62 -3.84 -6.38
N PHE A 23 15.13 -2.99 -5.49
CA PHE A 23 15.73 -3.39 -4.21
C PHE A 23 15.08 -2.60 -3.07
N PRO A 24 13.95 -3.09 -2.52
CA PRO A 24 13.12 -2.36 -1.57
C PRO A 24 13.70 -2.30 -0.14
N ALA A 25 15.02 -2.18 0.01
CA ALA A 25 15.68 -2.08 1.31
C ALA A 25 15.18 -0.88 2.13
N ARG A 26 14.88 0.24 1.45
CA ARG A 26 14.39 1.47 2.07
C ARG A 26 12.97 1.35 2.63
N GLY A 27 12.20 0.34 2.26
CA GLY A 27 10.82 0.20 2.71
C GLY A 27 10.65 0.00 4.20
N ALA A 28 11.71 -0.29 4.96
CA ALA A 28 11.70 -0.33 6.42
C ALA A 28 12.04 1.03 7.07
N ASN A 29 12.42 2.04 6.28
CA ASN A 29 12.79 3.34 6.81
C ASN A 29 11.57 4.09 7.36
N PRO A 30 11.74 4.91 8.40
CA PRO A 30 10.62 5.62 9.02
C PRO A 30 10.00 6.71 8.13
N ASP A 31 10.60 7.09 7.00
CA ASP A 31 9.96 7.96 6.00
C ASP A 31 8.94 7.22 5.12
N LEU A 32 9.01 5.89 5.04
CA LEU A 32 8.13 5.06 4.22
C LEU A 32 7.24 4.12 5.06
N LEU A 33 7.80 3.51 6.09
CA LEU A 33 7.11 2.62 7.01
C LEU A 33 6.63 3.38 8.25
N PRO A 34 5.32 3.57 8.43
CA PRO A 34 4.80 4.10 9.68
C PRO A 34 5.15 3.20 10.85
N ALA A 35 5.49 3.78 12.00
CA ALA A 35 5.77 3.00 13.21
C ALA A 35 4.55 2.13 13.58
N TYR A 36 4.78 0.88 13.99
CA TYR A 36 3.67 -0.05 14.24
C TYR A 36 2.64 0.49 15.26
N ALA A 37 3.11 1.23 16.27
CA ALA A 37 2.25 1.84 17.30
C ALA A 37 1.32 2.95 16.78
N VAL A 38 1.65 3.61 15.66
CA VAL A 38 0.78 4.65 15.07
C VAL A 38 -0.25 4.08 14.10
N ILE A 39 -0.07 2.83 13.65
CA ILE A 39 -1.02 2.15 12.79
C ILE A 39 -2.27 1.82 13.63
N PRO A 40 -3.47 2.25 13.22
CA PRO A 40 -4.69 2.00 13.98
C PRO A 40 -4.90 0.50 14.24
N GLU A 41 -5.46 0.16 15.39
CA GLU A 41 -5.60 -1.25 15.81
C GLU A 41 -6.41 -2.07 14.81
N GLN A 42 -7.40 -1.48 14.15
CA GLN A 42 -8.20 -2.17 13.14
C GLN A 42 -7.36 -2.66 11.94
N TYR A 43 -6.27 -1.99 11.59
CA TYR A 43 -5.36 -2.46 10.53
C TYR A 43 -4.29 -3.43 11.06
N ARG A 44 -4.03 -3.44 12.38
CA ARG A 44 -3.16 -4.42 13.04
C ARG A 44 -3.85 -5.75 13.31
N LYS A 45 -5.18 -5.72 13.50
CA LYS A 45 -6.04 -6.89 13.78
C LYS A 45 -7.37 -6.82 12.99
N PRO A 46 -7.33 -6.83 11.64
CA PRO A 46 -8.50 -6.58 10.79
C PRO A 46 -9.66 -7.54 11.06
N GLU A 47 -9.40 -8.85 11.13
CA GLU A 47 -10.40 -9.90 11.35
C GLU A 47 -11.22 -9.72 12.65
N SER A 48 -10.60 -9.15 13.70
CA SER A 48 -11.25 -8.96 15.00
C SER A 48 -11.78 -7.54 15.22
N SER A 49 -11.56 -6.62 14.27
CA SER A 49 -11.87 -5.20 14.45
C SER A 49 -13.32 -4.84 14.17
N GLY A 50 -14.02 -5.62 13.33
CA GLY A 50 -15.35 -5.28 12.82
C GLY A 50 -15.37 -4.09 11.85
N ASP A 51 -14.23 -3.54 11.46
CA ASP A 51 -14.14 -2.44 10.48
C ASP A 51 -14.06 -3.01 9.04
N PRO A 52 -15.09 -2.82 8.21
CA PRO A 52 -15.12 -3.37 6.87
C PRO A 52 -14.07 -2.74 5.93
N ASP A 53 -13.66 -1.49 6.15
CA ASP A 53 -12.62 -0.86 5.33
C ASP A 53 -11.25 -1.42 5.69
N ALA A 54 -10.97 -1.63 6.98
CA ALA A 54 -9.75 -2.29 7.41
C ALA A 54 -9.65 -3.73 6.88
N LEU A 55 -10.76 -4.49 6.94
CA LEU A 55 -10.82 -5.84 6.39
C LEU A 55 -10.57 -5.85 4.87
N LYS A 56 -11.22 -4.96 4.11
CA LYS A 56 -11.03 -4.81 2.66
C LYS A 56 -9.55 -4.66 2.28
N TRP A 57 -8.84 -3.74 2.93
CA TRP A 57 -7.43 -3.48 2.60
C TRP A 57 -6.48 -4.54 3.14
N ALA A 58 -6.83 -5.22 4.23
CA ALA A 58 -6.11 -6.40 4.70
C ALA A 58 -6.25 -7.57 3.71
N THR A 59 -7.44 -7.79 3.15
CA THR A 59 -7.68 -8.78 2.08
C THR A 59 -6.86 -8.44 0.84
N PHE A 60 -6.86 -7.18 0.39
CA PHE A 60 -6.00 -6.72 -0.71
C PHE A 60 -4.51 -7.06 -0.47
N GLN A 61 -3.98 -6.70 0.70
CA GLN A 61 -2.58 -6.96 1.04
C GLN A 61 -2.27 -8.46 1.09
N THR A 62 -3.21 -9.26 1.61
CA THR A 62 -3.11 -10.72 1.71
C THR A 62 -3.08 -11.35 0.32
N LEU A 63 -4.00 -10.95 -0.57
CA LEU A 63 -4.02 -11.40 -1.96
C LEU A 63 -2.70 -11.08 -2.67
N TRP A 64 -2.22 -9.84 -2.53
CA TRP A 64 -0.93 -9.44 -3.08
C TRP A 64 0.21 -10.33 -2.56
N PHE A 65 0.26 -10.58 -1.25
CA PHE A 65 1.33 -11.38 -0.66
C PHE A 65 1.35 -12.83 -1.16
N PHE A 66 0.18 -13.49 -1.23
CA PHE A 66 0.10 -14.91 -1.59
C PHE A 66 0.11 -15.17 -3.09
N HIS A 67 -0.45 -14.26 -3.90
CA HIS A 67 -0.72 -14.51 -5.31
C HIS A 67 -0.06 -13.49 -6.25
N GLY A 68 0.51 -12.41 -5.71
CA GLY A 68 0.82 -11.24 -6.52
C GLY A 68 -0.44 -10.44 -6.87
N LEU A 69 -0.26 -9.43 -7.72
CA LEU A 69 -1.36 -8.63 -8.25
C LEU A 69 -1.46 -8.85 -9.75
N PRO A 70 -2.66 -9.07 -10.31
CA PRO A 70 -2.83 -9.26 -11.75
C PRO A 70 -2.58 -7.95 -12.50
N ALA A 71 -2.24 -8.05 -13.78
CA ALA A 71 -2.05 -6.89 -14.65
C ALA A 71 -3.33 -6.04 -14.80
N THR A 72 -4.50 -6.65 -14.58
CA THR A 72 -5.82 -6.03 -14.65
C THR A 72 -6.20 -5.22 -13.41
N LEU A 73 -5.35 -5.19 -12.37
CA LEU A 73 -5.59 -4.42 -11.16
C LEU A 73 -5.89 -2.94 -11.47
N GLN A 74 -7.03 -2.47 -10.97
CA GLN A 74 -7.35 -1.05 -10.90
C GLN A 74 -7.33 -0.58 -9.45
N LEU A 75 -6.73 0.58 -9.21
CA LEU A 75 -6.69 1.26 -7.91
C LEU A 75 -7.31 2.65 -8.05
N TYR A 76 -8.39 2.89 -7.31
CA TYR A 76 -9.12 4.16 -7.36
C TYR A 76 -8.51 5.16 -6.40
N ALA A 77 -7.62 6.02 -6.88
CA ALA A 77 -6.95 7.02 -6.05
C ALA A 77 -7.93 8.09 -5.54
N ARG A 78 -7.75 8.50 -4.28
CA ARG A 78 -8.49 9.61 -3.68
C ARG A 78 -8.05 10.96 -4.28
N PRO A 79 -8.87 12.02 -4.18
CA PRO A 79 -8.51 13.35 -4.70
C PRO A 79 -7.15 13.83 -4.16
N GLY A 80 -6.29 14.33 -5.06
CA GLY A 80 -4.96 14.82 -4.70
C GLY A 80 -3.86 13.76 -4.54
N ILE A 81 -4.20 12.47 -4.66
CA ILE A 81 -3.22 11.38 -4.62
C ILE A 81 -2.74 11.06 -6.02
N ASN A 82 -1.41 11.01 -6.21
CA ASN A 82 -0.82 10.46 -7.42
C ASN A 82 -0.85 8.92 -7.34
N PRO A 83 -1.63 8.21 -8.18
CA PRO A 83 -1.83 6.77 -8.07
C PRO A 83 -0.55 5.96 -8.25
N ARG A 84 0.29 6.34 -9.23
CA ARG A 84 1.57 5.66 -9.49
C ARG A 84 2.50 5.78 -8.29
N GLN A 85 2.64 6.99 -7.75
CA GLN A 85 3.49 7.24 -6.60
C GLN A 85 3.00 6.53 -5.33
N ALA A 86 1.69 6.52 -5.10
CA ALA A 86 1.08 5.77 -4.00
C ALA A 86 1.34 4.27 -4.14
N PHE A 87 1.13 3.70 -5.32
CA PHE A 87 1.37 2.29 -5.55
C PHE A 87 2.85 1.93 -5.41
N ASP A 88 3.75 2.72 -5.99
CA ASP A 88 5.21 2.56 -5.85
C ASP A 88 5.63 2.59 -4.37
N HIS A 89 4.98 3.43 -3.55
CA HIS A 89 5.20 3.44 -2.10
C HIS A 89 4.77 2.15 -1.42
N LEU A 90 3.56 1.67 -1.72
CA LEU A 90 3.09 0.38 -1.20
C LEU A 90 4.01 -0.76 -1.63
N ARG A 91 4.50 -0.77 -2.88
CA ARG A 91 5.42 -1.81 -3.39
C ARG A 91 6.72 -1.87 -2.59
N VAL A 92 7.32 -0.70 -2.34
CA VAL A 92 8.58 -0.60 -1.58
C VAL A 92 8.38 -1.07 -0.14
N VAL A 93 7.29 -0.65 0.52
CA VAL A 93 6.98 -1.08 1.90
C VAL A 93 6.70 -2.59 1.95
N HIS A 94 5.87 -3.10 1.03
CA HIS A 94 5.48 -4.51 0.95
C HIS A 94 6.70 -5.43 0.76
N GLY A 95 7.56 -5.07 -0.19
CA GLY A 95 8.72 -5.87 -0.61
C GLY A 95 9.92 -5.81 0.32
N CYS A 96 9.96 -4.91 1.32
CA CYS A 96 11.14 -4.76 2.15
C CYS A 96 11.37 -5.95 3.09
N TYR A 97 12.64 -6.30 3.37
CA TYR A 97 13.01 -7.40 4.27
C TYR A 97 13.38 -6.93 5.69
N GLY A 98 13.48 -5.61 5.90
CA GLY A 98 14.00 -5.02 7.15
C GLY A 98 13.00 -4.91 8.31
N SER A 99 11.75 -5.37 8.14
CA SER A 99 10.71 -5.30 9.18
C SER A 99 9.88 -6.59 9.23
N ARG A 100 9.20 -6.81 10.36
CA ARG A 100 8.34 -8.00 10.57
C ARG A 100 7.17 -8.00 9.58
N HIS A 101 6.74 -9.20 9.19
CA HIS A 101 5.67 -9.37 8.21
C HIS A 101 4.37 -8.67 8.66
N GLU A 102 3.95 -8.83 9.90
CA GLU A 102 2.72 -8.25 10.45
C GLU A 102 2.74 -6.73 10.43
N HIS A 103 3.93 -6.13 10.61
CA HIS A 103 4.10 -4.69 10.53
C HIS A 103 3.91 -4.20 9.10
N LYS A 104 4.55 -4.84 8.12
CA LYS A 104 4.39 -4.49 6.70
C LYS A 104 2.96 -4.69 6.24
N ALA A 105 2.32 -5.79 6.63
CA ALA A 105 0.94 -6.10 6.28
C ALA A 105 -0.01 -4.99 6.76
N ALA A 106 0.07 -4.65 8.05
CA ALA A 106 -0.73 -3.58 8.65
C ALA A 106 -0.44 -2.21 8.02
N ALA A 107 0.83 -1.92 7.71
CA ALA A 107 1.23 -0.66 7.09
C ALA A 107 0.70 -0.55 5.66
N VAL A 108 0.83 -1.59 4.83
CA VAL A 108 0.33 -1.59 3.45
C VAL A 108 -1.19 -1.43 3.45
N ALA A 109 -1.92 -2.16 4.31
CA ALA A 109 -3.37 -2.03 4.40
C ALA A 109 -3.81 -0.61 4.82
N TRP A 110 -3.18 -0.05 5.85
CA TRP A 110 -3.49 1.30 6.32
C TRP A 110 -3.13 2.39 5.31
N LEU A 111 -1.94 2.33 4.70
CA LEU A 111 -1.53 3.31 3.70
C LEU A 111 -2.40 3.23 2.44
N ALA A 112 -2.77 2.02 2.02
CA ALA A 112 -3.69 1.83 0.89
C ALA A 112 -5.06 2.45 1.16
N SER A 113 -5.62 2.28 2.37
CA SER A 113 -6.91 2.87 2.74
C SER A 113 -6.92 4.41 2.73
N ARG A 114 -5.77 5.00 3.07
CA ARG A 114 -5.57 6.45 3.05
C ARG A 114 -5.46 7.02 1.65
N TRP A 115 -4.91 6.28 0.69
CA TRP A 115 -4.58 6.79 -0.63
C TRP A 115 -5.57 6.39 -1.72
N PHE A 116 -6.29 5.28 -1.50
CA PHE A 116 -7.25 4.73 -2.45
C PHE A 116 -8.62 4.55 -1.80
N SER A 117 -9.69 4.70 -2.58
CA SER A 117 -11.08 4.45 -2.14
C SER A 117 -11.49 2.99 -2.35
N GLY A 118 -10.90 2.30 -3.33
CA GLY A 118 -11.16 0.90 -3.63
C GLY A 118 -10.20 0.33 -4.67
N TYR A 119 -10.43 -0.93 -5.02
CA TYR A 119 -9.71 -1.66 -6.05
C TYR A 119 -10.63 -2.70 -6.71
N ASP A 120 -10.28 -3.10 -7.94
CA ASP A 120 -10.85 -4.27 -8.61
C ASP A 120 -9.79 -4.91 -9.52
N PHE A 121 -10.15 -6.04 -10.14
CA PHE A 121 -9.27 -6.80 -11.04
C PHE A 121 -9.86 -6.92 -12.45
N ASP A 122 -10.83 -6.08 -12.80
CA ASP A 122 -11.60 -6.17 -14.06
C ASP A 122 -11.06 -5.20 -15.14
N GLY A 123 -9.92 -4.55 -14.87
CA GLY A 123 -9.26 -3.69 -15.85
C GLY A 123 -8.89 -4.44 -17.12
N ALA A 124 -8.81 -3.72 -18.24
CA ALA A 124 -8.42 -4.33 -19.51
C ALA A 124 -7.00 -4.91 -19.41
N ALA A 125 -6.88 -6.24 -19.50
CA ALA A 125 -5.62 -6.87 -19.82
C ALA A 125 -5.14 -6.28 -21.15
N GLY A 126 -3.89 -5.84 -21.22
CA GLY A 126 -3.30 -5.41 -22.49
C GLY A 126 -3.37 -6.56 -23.52
N PRO A 127 -3.26 -6.26 -24.83
CA PRO A 127 -3.40 -7.26 -25.89
C PRO A 127 -2.38 -8.41 -25.87
N ASP A 128 -1.45 -8.44 -24.92
CA ASP A 128 -0.36 -9.41 -24.81
C ASP A 128 -0.63 -10.57 -23.82
N ASP A 129 -1.81 -10.63 -23.19
CA ASP A 129 -2.18 -11.68 -22.21
C ASP A 129 -3.26 -12.66 -22.75
N ILE A 130 -3.08 -13.19 -23.96
CA ILE A 130 -3.80 -14.37 -24.44
C ILE A 130 -2.78 -15.51 -24.66
N PRO A 131 -2.98 -16.70 -24.05
CA PRO A 131 -2.03 -17.82 -24.11
C PRO A 131 -1.79 -18.37 -25.52
#